data_AF-A0A0F9G1Y0-F1
#
_entry.id   AF-A0A0F9G1Y0-F1
#
_cell.length_a   1.000
_cell.length_b   1.000
_cell.length_c   1.000
_cell.angle_alpha   90.00
_cell.angle_beta   90.00
_cell.angle_gamma   90.00
#
_symmetry.space_group_name_H-M   'P 1'
#
loop_
_entity.id
_entity.type
_entity.pdbx_description
1 polymer ?
#
loop_
_entity_poly.entity_id
_entity_poly.type
_entity_poly.pdbx_seq_one_letter_code
_entity_poly.pdbx_strand_id
1 'polypeptide(L)'
;MQMSSTIEIKKLEKIRSTLIRELLSVTEMIPGAFNQAFRKCGKRNCWCLNGKGHPFNRIIWSEEGKVRTKSIPDEDKVWIKRITEIHREFKGKFREIQKIDGEVKKLINAFRREVIKHTRVLRKYL
;
A
#
# COMPACT_ATOMS: atom_id res chain seq x y z
N MET A 1 -11.60 -27.93 -18.14
CA MET A 1 -10.51 -27.06 -17.63
C MET A 1 -10.65 -25.60 -18.02
N GLN A 2 -10.98 -25.24 -19.27
CA GLN A 2 -11.21 -23.84 -19.71
C GLN A 2 -12.18 -23.04 -18.82
N MET A 3 -13.30 -23.64 -18.40
CA MET A 3 -14.30 -22.93 -17.59
C MET A 3 -13.81 -22.55 -16.18
N SER A 4 -12.89 -23.33 -15.59
CA SER A 4 -12.36 -23.07 -14.24
C SER A 4 -11.50 -21.80 -14.21
N SER A 5 -10.62 -21.62 -15.20
CA SER A 5 -9.79 -20.41 -15.33
C SER A 5 -10.63 -19.15 -15.59
N THR A 6 -11.72 -19.25 -16.36
CA THR A 6 -12.61 -18.10 -16.62
C THR A 6 -13.37 -17.65 -15.38
N ILE A 7 -13.85 -18.58 -14.55
CA ILE A 7 -14.55 -18.27 -13.30
C ILE A 7 -13.60 -17.55 -12.32
N GLU A 8 -12.38 -18.07 -12.17
CA GLU A 8 -11.39 -17.48 -11.26
C GLU A 8 -10.98 -16.06 -11.71
N ILE A 9 -10.72 -15.86 -13.01
CA ILE A 9 -10.40 -14.54 -13.56
C ILE A 9 -11.56 -13.56 -13.34
N LYS A 10 -12.81 -13.97 -13.57
CA LYS A 10 -13.98 -13.11 -13.33
C LYS A 10 -14.09 -12.68 -11.86
N LYS A 11 -13.81 -13.58 -10.92
CA LYS A 11 -13.79 -13.28 -9.49
C LYS A 11 -12.71 -12.25 -9.16
N LEU A 12 -11.50 -12.46 -9.67
CA LEU A 12 -10.37 -11.54 -9.50
C LEU A 12 -10.68 -10.15 -10.07
N GLU A 13 -11.25 -10.05 -11.26
CA GLU A 13 -11.64 -8.77 -11.87
C GLU A 13 -12.73 -8.05 -11.07
N LYS A 14 -13.69 -8.78 -10.48
CA LYS A 14 -14.69 -8.17 -9.59
C LYS A 14 -14.04 -7.52 -8.37
N ILE A 15 -13.10 -8.22 -7.72
CA ILE A 15 -12.36 -7.69 -6.57
C ILE A 15 -11.53 -6.47 -6.99
N ARG A 16 -10.80 -6.58 -8.10
CA ARG A 16 -9.99 -5.49 -8.67
C ARG A 16 -10.82 -4.24 -8.95
N SER A 17 -12.00 -4.41 -9.55
CA SER A 17 -12.93 -3.29 -9.82
C SER A 17 -13.43 -2.61 -8.55
N THR A 18 -13.70 -3.37 -7.49
CA THR A 18 -14.07 -2.79 -6.18
C THR A 18 -12.92 -2.00 -5.59
N LEU A 19 -11.70 -2.56 -5.56
CA LEU A 19 -10.51 -1.89 -5.03
C LEU A 19 -10.22 -0.58 -5.79
N ILE A 20 -10.32 -0.60 -7.12
CA ILE A 20 -10.15 0.62 -7.94
C ILE A 20 -11.16 1.68 -7.56
N ARG A 21 -12.44 1.32 -7.40
CA ARG A 21 -13.50 2.27 -6.99
C ARG A 21 -13.22 2.88 -5.63
N GLU A 22 -12.78 2.07 -4.66
CA GLU A 22 -12.40 2.59 -3.34
C GLU A 22 -11.21 3.54 -3.41
N LEU A 23 -10.17 3.20 -4.19
CA LEU A 23 -9.00 4.05 -4.36
C LEU A 23 -9.35 5.40 -5.00
N LEU A 24 -10.21 5.39 -6.02
CA LEU A 24 -10.66 6.60 -6.72
C LEU A 24 -11.65 7.45 -5.88
N SER A 25 -12.19 6.91 -4.78
CA SER A 25 -13.06 7.66 -3.86
C SER A 25 -12.29 8.49 -2.82
N VAL A 26 -10.97 8.30 -2.72
CA VAL A 26 -10.13 9.03 -1.76
C VAL A 26 -9.97 10.49 -2.20
N THR A 27 -10.36 11.43 -1.33
CA THR A 27 -10.32 12.87 -1.61
C THR A 27 -9.08 13.55 -1.05
N GLU A 28 -8.54 13.06 0.07
CA GLU A 28 -7.42 13.69 0.78
C GLU A 28 -6.48 12.62 1.33
N MET A 29 -5.18 12.80 1.10
CA MET A 29 -4.14 11.96 1.69
C MET A 29 -2.79 12.69 1.68
N ILE A 30 -1.91 12.37 2.64
CA ILE A 30 -0.54 12.89 2.70
C ILE A 30 0.44 11.73 2.82
N PRO A 31 1.58 11.75 2.09
CA PRO A 31 2.56 10.69 2.19
C PRO A 31 3.20 10.61 3.57
N GLY A 32 3.66 9.40 3.92
CA GLY A 32 4.42 9.15 5.13
C GLY A 32 3.63 8.53 6.27
N ALA A 33 4.14 8.72 7.48
CA ALA A 33 3.57 8.21 8.72
C ALA A 33 3.66 9.26 9.83
N PHE A 34 2.56 9.40 10.58
CA PHE A 34 2.53 10.15 11.83
C PHE A 34 3.29 9.40 12.93
N ASN A 35 4.16 10.11 13.66
CA ASN A 35 4.91 9.57 14.79
C ASN A 35 5.04 10.61 15.90
N GLN A 36 5.14 10.16 17.16
CA GLN A 36 5.52 11.01 18.28
C GLN A 36 7.01 10.85 18.57
N ALA A 37 7.69 11.96 18.81
CA ALA A 37 9.10 12.01 19.16
C ALA A 37 9.30 12.84 20.43
N PHE A 38 10.52 12.82 20.98
CA PHE A 38 10.83 13.52 22.22
C PHE A 38 12.06 14.41 22.03
N ARG A 39 12.04 15.62 22.60
CA ARG A 39 13.16 16.58 22.56
C ARG A 39 13.44 17.18 23.93
N LYS A 40 14.71 17.38 24.27
CA LYS A 40 15.11 18.10 25.50
C LYS A 40 15.02 19.61 25.25
N CYS A 41 14.58 20.39 26.25
CA CYS A 41 14.42 21.84 26.13
C CYS A 41 15.68 22.65 26.51
N GLY A 42 16.72 22.00 27.04
CA GLY A 42 17.98 22.65 27.45
C GLY A 42 17.94 23.35 28.81
N LYS A 43 16.77 23.47 29.47
CA LYS A 43 16.67 24.05 30.81
C LYS A 43 17.23 23.08 31.88
N ARG A 44 18.17 23.58 32.69
CA ARG A 44 18.85 22.80 33.75
C ARG A 44 17.89 22.27 34.84
N ASN A 45 16.78 22.95 35.08
CA ASN A 45 15.78 22.61 36.09
C ASN A 45 14.52 21.91 35.53
N CYS A 46 14.56 21.44 34.29
CA CYS A 46 13.39 20.79 33.69
C CYS A 46 13.45 19.26 33.86
N TRP A 47 12.30 18.64 34.14
CA TRP A 47 12.14 17.18 34.21
C TRP A 47 12.66 16.46 32.94
N CYS A 48 12.64 17.14 31.79
CA CYS A 48 13.07 16.60 30.52
C CYS A 48 14.59 16.32 30.44
N LEU A 49 15.39 16.90 31.36
CA LEU A 49 16.85 16.74 31.38
C LEU A 49 17.26 15.29 31.67
N ASN A 50 16.63 14.69 32.69
CA ASN A 50 16.87 13.32 33.15
C ASN A 50 15.83 12.32 32.59
N GLY A 51 14.78 12.81 31.93
CA GLY A 51 13.73 12.00 31.31
C GLY A 51 13.88 11.83 29.79
N LYS A 52 12.82 11.29 29.16
CA LYS A 52 12.76 11.04 27.70
C LYS A 52 12.77 12.32 26.84
N GLY A 53 12.50 13.49 27.42
CA GLY A 53 12.29 14.75 26.71
C GLY A 53 10.80 15.14 26.62
N HIS A 54 10.52 16.34 26.15
CA HIS A 54 9.15 16.78 25.85
C HIS A 54 8.65 16.09 24.57
N PRO A 55 7.43 15.51 24.60
CA PRO A 55 6.85 14.94 23.40
C PRO A 55 6.54 16.03 22.38
N PHE A 56 6.67 15.70 21.11
CA PHE A 56 6.18 16.50 19.99
C PHE A 56 5.73 15.58 18.85
N ASN A 57 4.74 16.03 18.09
CA ASN A 57 4.22 15.26 16.96
C ASN A 57 5.03 15.57 15.71
N ARG A 58 5.24 14.57 14.86
CA ARG A 58 5.89 14.73 13.57
C ARG A 58 5.32 13.80 12.51
N ILE A 59 5.48 14.19 11.25
CA ILE A 59 5.32 13.29 10.11
C ILE A 59 6.69 12.99 9.52
N ILE A 60 6.86 11.75 9.05
CA ILE A 60 8.07 11.31 8.33
C ILE A 60 7.61 10.73 6.99
N TRP A 61 8.18 11.20 5.89
CA TRP A 61 7.89 10.68 4.56
C TRP A 61 9.15 10.63 3.70
N SER A 62 9.10 9.91 2.58
CA SER A 62 10.17 9.89 1.59
C SER A 62 9.75 10.68 0.37
N GLU A 63 10.64 11.54 -0.11
CA GLU A 63 10.45 12.40 -1.27
C GLU A 63 11.78 12.51 -2.01
N GLU A 64 11.79 12.25 -3.32
CA GLU A 64 13.01 12.28 -4.15
C GLU A 64 14.15 11.39 -3.60
N GLY A 65 13.81 10.23 -3.05
CA GLY A 65 14.79 9.30 -2.45
C GLY A 65 15.35 9.75 -1.10
N LYS A 66 14.91 10.89 -0.55
CA LYS A 66 15.35 11.42 0.74
C LYS A 66 14.24 11.29 1.78
N VAL A 67 14.63 10.98 3.02
CA VAL A 67 13.70 11.00 4.15
C VAL A 67 13.52 12.44 4.62
N ARG A 68 12.27 12.89 4.68
CA ARG A 68 11.84 14.20 5.15
C ARG A 68 11.08 14.05 6.47
N THR A 69 11.12 15.09 7.30
CA THR A 69 10.42 15.11 8.58
C THR A 69 9.92 16.51 8.87
N LYS A 70 8.70 16.62 9.40
CA LYS A 70 8.09 17.91 9.78
C LYS A 70 7.38 17.78 11.12
N SER A 71 7.58 18.76 11.99
CA SER A 71 6.86 18.86 13.27
C SER A 71 5.43 19.32 13.01
N ILE A 72 4.49 18.76 13.77
CA ILE A 72 3.06 19.02 13.63
C ILE A 72 2.53 19.66 14.92
N PRO A 73 1.71 20.73 14.83
CA PRO A 73 0.97 21.28 15.96
C PRO A 73 0.05 20.24 16.64
N ASP A 74 -0.27 20.43 17.92
CA ASP A 74 -1.16 19.49 18.63
C ASP A 74 -2.60 19.54 18.10
N GLU A 75 -3.07 20.69 17.61
CA GLU A 75 -4.38 20.89 16.98
C GLU A 75 -4.60 20.01 15.74
N ASP A 76 -3.55 19.81 14.94
CA ASP A 76 -3.62 19.04 13.68
C ASP A 76 -3.41 17.54 13.87
N LYS A 77 -3.06 17.09 15.09
CA LYS A 77 -2.67 15.71 15.38
C LYS A 77 -3.68 14.68 14.88
N VAL A 78 -4.96 14.93 15.16
CA VAL A 78 -6.05 13.99 14.82
C VAL A 78 -6.23 13.91 13.30
N TRP A 79 -6.24 15.07 12.64
CA TRP A 79 -6.40 15.16 11.19
C TRP A 79 -5.22 14.52 10.45
N ILE A 80 -3.99 14.83 10.83
CA ILE A 80 -2.79 14.25 10.20
C ILE A 80 -2.70 12.75 10.41
N LYS A 81 -3.04 12.25 11.60
CA LYS A 81 -3.08 10.80 11.83
C LYS A 81 -4.09 10.12 10.89
N ARG A 82 -5.26 10.71 10.69
CA ARG A 82 -6.29 10.19 9.77
C ARG A 82 -5.80 10.16 8.32
N ILE A 83 -5.33 11.28 7.78
CA ILE A 83 -4.95 11.36 6.36
C ILE A 83 -3.68 10.56 6.01
N THR A 84 -2.77 10.36 6.98
CA THR A 84 -1.60 9.48 6.78
C THR A 84 -1.98 8.00 6.82
N GLU A 85 -2.99 7.63 7.62
CA GLU A 85 -3.55 6.27 7.58
C GLU A 85 -4.30 6.00 6.26
N ILE A 86 -5.07 6.97 5.75
CA ILE A 86 -5.69 6.88 4.42
C ILE A 86 -4.64 6.60 3.34
N HIS A 87 -3.50 7.31 3.35
CA HIS A 87 -2.39 7.03 2.43
C HIS A 87 -1.81 5.61 2.59
N ARG A 88 -1.71 5.11 3.83
CA ARG A 88 -1.24 3.75 4.11
C ARG A 88 -2.21 2.70 3.55
N GLU A 89 -3.51 2.87 3.79
CA GLU A 89 -4.56 2.00 3.25
C GLU A 89 -4.59 2.02 1.72
N PHE A 90 -4.46 3.21 1.12
CA PHE A 90 -4.35 3.38 -0.33
C PHE A 90 -3.21 2.54 -0.91
N LYS A 91 -2.00 2.63 -0.32
CA LYS A 91 -0.87 1.79 -0.75
C LYS A 91 -1.12 0.30 -0.54
N GLY A 92 -1.84 -0.08 0.50
CA GLY A 92 -2.24 -1.46 0.77
C GLY A 92 -3.12 -2.02 -0.36
N LYS A 93 -4.22 -1.33 -0.67
CA LYS A 93 -5.16 -1.69 -1.74
C LYS A 93 -4.50 -1.68 -3.12
N PHE A 94 -3.61 -0.71 -3.38
CA PHE A 94 -2.86 -0.67 -4.64
C PHE A 94 -1.95 -1.89 -4.81
N ARG A 95 -1.26 -2.34 -3.75
CA ARG A 95 -0.46 -3.58 -3.77
C ARG A 95 -1.34 -4.82 -3.99
N GLU A 96 -2.56 -4.81 -3.48
CA GLU A 96 -3.51 -5.90 -3.70
C GLU A 96 -3.93 -5.99 -5.17
N ILE A 97 -4.20 -4.85 -5.82
CA ILE A 97 -4.42 -4.80 -7.28
C ILE A 97 -3.22 -5.40 -8.03
N GLN A 98 -1.99 -5.01 -7.68
CA GLN A 98 -0.79 -5.56 -8.32
C GLN A 98 -0.67 -7.09 -8.15
N LYS A 99 -1.06 -7.63 -7.00
CA LYS A 99 -1.12 -9.09 -6.79
C LYS A 99 -2.16 -9.72 -7.69
N ILE A 100 -3.37 -9.14 -7.77
CA ILE A 100 -4.45 -9.63 -8.63
C ILE A 100 -3.99 -9.65 -10.10
N ASP A 101 -3.39 -8.57 -10.59
CA ASP A 101 -2.85 -8.49 -11.95
C ASP A 101 -1.82 -9.61 -12.22
N GLY A 102 -0.97 -9.89 -11.22
CA GLY A 102 -0.03 -11.01 -11.24
C GLY A 102 -0.71 -12.38 -11.34
N GLU A 103 -1.77 -12.62 -10.57
CA GLU A 103 -2.52 -13.88 -10.59
C GLU A 103 -3.27 -14.08 -11.91
N VAL A 104 -3.94 -13.04 -12.43
CA VAL A 104 -4.60 -13.08 -13.75
C VAL A 104 -3.58 -13.45 -14.84
N LYS A 105 -2.40 -12.82 -14.82
CA LYS A 105 -1.31 -13.14 -15.75
C LYS A 105 -0.83 -14.59 -15.63
N LYS A 106 -0.76 -15.15 -14.42
CA LYS A 106 -0.40 -16.56 -14.22
C LYS A 106 -1.44 -17.51 -14.81
N LEU A 107 -2.73 -17.24 -14.56
CA LEU A 107 -3.84 -18.06 -15.08
C LEU A 107 -3.86 -18.09 -16.61
N ILE A 108 -3.68 -16.92 -17.26
CA ILE A 108 -3.61 -16.83 -18.72
C ILE A 108 -2.40 -17.62 -19.25
N ASN A 109 -1.24 -17.51 -18.62
CA ASN A 109 -0.05 -18.26 -19.03
C ASN A 109 -0.20 -19.78 -18.83
N ALA A 110 -0.87 -20.21 -17.76
CA ALA A 110 -1.18 -21.62 -17.53
C ALA A 110 -2.09 -22.16 -18.63
N PHE A 111 -3.15 -21.42 -18.98
CA PHE A 111 -4.03 -21.76 -20.10
C PHE A 111 -3.24 -21.87 -21.43
N ARG A 112 -2.36 -20.89 -21.72
CA ARG A 112 -1.50 -20.94 -22.92
C ARG A 112 -0.65 -22.21 -22.97
N ARG A 113 -0.01 -22.59 -21.86
CA ARG A 113 0.82 -23.81 -21.80
C ARG A 113 0.01 -25.07 -22.07
N GLU A 114 -1.22 -25.14 -21.54
CA GLU A 114 -2.09 -26.28 -21.76
C GLU A 114 -2.53 -26.39 -23.23
N VAL A 115 -2.88 -25.26 -23.84
CA VAL A 115 -3.20 -25.21 -25.28
C VAL A 115 -2.01 -25.71 -26.11
N ILE A 116 -0.79 -25.22 -25.83
CA ILE A 116 0.42 -25.69 -26.52
C ILE A 116 0.62 -27.19 -26.32
N LYS A 117 0.51 -27.69 -25.09
CA LYS A 117 0.67 -29.12 -24.77
C LYS A 117 -0.32 -29.98 -25.57
N HIS A 118 -1.58 -29.57 -25.61
CA HIS A 118 -2.61 -30.23 -26.41
C HIS A 118 -2.25 -30.26 -27.90
N THR A 119 -1.81 -29.13 -28.47
CA THR A 119 -1.38 -29.04 -29.87
C THR A 119 -0.21 -29.97 -30.19
N ARG A 120 0.76 -30.10 -29.29
CA ARG A 120 1.91 -31.01 -29.46
C ARG A 120 1.52 -32.49 -29.47
N VAL A 121 0.49 -32.85 -28.71
CA VAL A 121 -0.06 -34.21 -28.73
C VAL A 121 -0.66 -34.53 -30.10
N LEU A 122 -1.29 -33.55 -30.77
CA LEU A 122 -1.93 -33.75 -32.08
C LEU A 122 -0.93 -33.95 -33.23
N ARG A 123 0.28 -33.41 -33.13
CA ARG A 123 1.31 -33.53 -34.17
C ARG A 123 2.68 -33.71 -33.49
N LYS A 124 3.25 -34.91 -33.59
CA LYS A 124 4.53 -35.29 -32.94
C LYS A 124 5.78 -34.47 -33.36
N TYR A 125 5.66 -33.58 -34.34
CA TYR A 125 6.75 -32.72 -34.84
C TYR A 125 6.58 -31.23 -34.49
N LEU A 126 5.66 -30.89 -33.58
CA LEU A 126 5.42 -29.55 -33.00
C LEU A 126 5.72 -29.55 -31.48
#